data_AF-A0A2D7MC25-F1
#
_entry.id   AF-A0A2D7MC25-F1
#
_cell.length_a   1.000
_cell.length_b   1.000
_cell.length_c   1.000
_cell.angle_alpha   90.00
_cell.angle_beta   90.00
_cell.angle_gamma   90.00
#
_symmetry.space_group_name_H-M   'P 1'
#
loop_
_entity.id
_entity.type
_entity.pdbx_description
1 polymer ?
#
loop_
_entity_poly.entity_id
_entity_poly.type
_entity_poly.pdbx_seq_one_letter_code
_entity_poly.pdbx_strand_id
1 'polypeptide(L)'
;MSVFLLTTESSTNSNTRLSIRLSQDGFSFWIIDEQSRLLQDYGESSAKQDTDAGENDILEQLTQTILDCKENIEAVSLIYTTEVVIVHQSVFDEGQLKNYFQLSAPLNDCDLTYLSDDFERNYVFKKLPEVESLLIEHFDSFDLEHSARTISQFKIPKTIDQNFDEDLVIASIDSYRIEISLYQKARLQMFNSFPLVGGEDCLYYILNAIQQCEGKVQNTQLLLLGQKTQITNFEESHGTHFKSCRSADFFDIDLNYPKKKPPMAIFSSMMT
;
A
#
# COMPACT_ATOMS: atom_id res chain seq x y z
N MET A 1 -44.34 36.89 7.49
CA MET A 1 -42.95 36.71 7.02
C MET A 1 -42.09 36.50 8.25
N SER A 2 -41.89 35.24 8.65
CA SER A 2 -41.05 34.89 9.80
C SER A 2 -39.87 34.10 9.25
N VAL A 3 -38.68 34.66 9.40
CA VAL A 3 -37.41 34.06 8.99
C VAL A 3 -37.01 33.12 10.11
N PHE A 4 -37.07 31.81 9.85
CA PHE A 4 -36.46 30.80 10.72
C PHE A 4 -34.96 30.80 10.44
N LEU A 5 -34.18 31.32 11.40
CA LEU A 5 -32.77 31.01 11.56
C LEU A 5 -32.69 29.58 12.09
N LEU A 6 -32.32 28.63 11.24
CA LEU A 6 -31.86 27.31 11.69
C LEU A 6 -30.41 27.48 12.15
N THR A 7 -30.24 27.62 13.46
CA THR A 7 -28.99 27.26 14.13
C THR A 7 -28.78 25.76 13.95
N THR A 8 -27.91 25.36 13.02
CA THR A 8 -27.39 23.99 13.01
C THR A 8 -26.38 23.88 14.14
N GLU A 9 -26.81 23.26 15.24
CA GLU A 9 -25.91 22.73 16.26
C GLU A 9 -24.93 21.76 15.57
N SER A 10 -23.63 22.06 15.67
CA SER A 10 -22.56 21.21 15.18
C SER A 10 -22.40 20.02 16.11
N SER A 11 -23.11 18.93 15.83
CA SER A 11 -22.74 17.61 16.34
C SER A 11 -21.66 17.04 15.42
N THR A 12 -20.40 17.43 15.60
CA THR A 12 -19.26 16.82 14.90
C THR A 12 -18.97 15.46 15.54
N ASN A 13 -19.79 14.46 15.22
CA ASN A 13 -19.39 13.05 15.30
C ASN A 13 -18.56 12.73 14.04
N SER A 14 -17.42 13.39 13.87
CA SER A 14 -16.58 13.20 12.70
C SER A 14 -15.62 12.05 12.98
N ASN A 15 -16.01 10.84 12.56
CA ASN A 15 -15.16 9.66 12.66
C ASN A 15 -14.05 9.75 11.60
N THR A 16 -13.05 10.57 11.85
CA THR A 16 -11.99 10.95 10.92
C THR A 16 -10.75 10.10 11.15
N ARG A 17 -10.09 9.77 10.04
CA ARG A 17 -8.98 8.83 10.05
C ARG A 17 -7.81 9.33 9.24
N LEU A 18 -6.67 9.47 9.90
CA LEU A 18 -5.39 9.75 9.29
C LEU A 18 -4.73 8.44 8.89
N SER A 19 -4.44 8.27 7.61
CA SER A 19 -3.63 7.16 7.13
C SER A 19 -2.29 7.69 6.65
N ILE A 20 -1.21 7.11 7.13
CA ILE A 20 0.17 7.46 6.81
C ILE A 20 0.78 6.25 6.10
N ARG A 21 1.24 6.47 4.87
CA ARG A 21 1.97 5.49 4.08
C ARG A 21 3.44 5.86 4.08
N LEU A 22 4.27 4.97 4.61
CA LEU A 22 5.68 5.21 4.86
C LEU A 22 6.55 4.34 3.96
N SER A 23 7.45 4.97 3.23
CA SER A 23 8.47 4.32 2.40
C SER A 23 9.87 4.72 2.89
N GLN A 24 10.92 4.16 2.27
CA GLN A 24 12.29 4.63 2.54
C GLN A 24 12.55 6.04 2.02
N ASP A 25 11.82 6.45 0.98
CA ASP A 25 12.03 7.69 0.23
C ASP A 25 11.10 8.82 0.67
N GLY A 26 10.29 8.61 1.70
CA GLY A 26 9.33 9.60 2.18
C GLY A 26 8.06 9.01 2.79
N PHE A 27 7.02 9.84 2.86
CA PHE A 27 5.70 9.40 3.27
C PHE A 27 4.60 10.14 2.49
N SER A 28 3.46 9.49 2.35
CA SER A 28 2.21 10.16 1.96
C SER A 28 1.17 9.98 3.04
N PHE A 29 0.21 10.88 3.10
CA PHE A 29 -0.90 10.78 4.04
C PHE A 29 -2.22 11.22 3.42
N TRP A 30 -3.31 10.76 4.00
CA TRP A 30 -4.65 11.25 3.71
C TRP A 30 -5.54 11.18 4.93
N ILE A 31 -6.52 12.07 4.97
CA ILE A 31 -7.54 12.16 6.01
C ILE A 31 -8.89 11.92 5.37
N ILE A 32 -9.60 10.91 5.86
CA ILE A 32 -10.95 10.56 5.39
C ILE A 32 -11.93 10.67 6.56
N ASP A 33 -13.11 11.20 6.29
CA ASP A 33 -14.27 11.06 7.17
C ASP A 33 -14.92 9.68 6.91
N GLU A 34 -14.86 8.78 7.89
CA GLU A 34 -15.33 7.39 7.73
C GLU A 34 -16.85 7.28 7.55
N GLN A 35 -17.64 8.26 8.01
CA GLN A 35 -19.09 8.24 7.86
C GLN A 35 -19.50 8.58 6.43
N SER A 36 -18.98 9.68 5.90
CA SER A 36 -19.28 10.18 4.56
C SER A 36 -18.42 9.53 3.48
N ARG A 37 -17.29 8.93 3.86
CA ARG A 37 -16.23 8.41 2.97
C ARG A 37 -15.63 9.47 2.07
N LEU A 38 -15.64 10.73 2.51
CA LEU A 38 -15.07 11.84 1.77
C LEU A 38 -13.63 12.07 2.19
N LEU A 39 -12.76 12.27 1.20
CA LEU A 39 -11.40 12.76 1.39
C LEU A 39 -11.47 14.21 1.89
N GLN A 40 -10.88 14.46 3.06
CA GLN A 40 -10.79 15.79 3.65
C GLN A 40 -9.48 16.49 3.31
N ASP A 41 -8.37 15.74 3.37
CA ASP A 41 -7.04 16.28 3.11
C ASP A 41 -6.08 15.17 2.66
N TYR A 42 -5.00 15.54 1.98
CA TYR A 42 -3.92 14.64 1.58
C TYR A 42 -2.61 15.39 1.34
N GLY A 43 -1.50 14.67 1.46
CA GLY A 43 -0.19 15.22 1.14
C GLY A 43 0.85 14.13 0.89
N GLU A 44 1.99 14.55 0.35
CA GLU A 44 3.17 13.72 0.13
C GLU A 44 4.42 14.53 0.47
N SER A 45 5.38 13.84 1.05
CA SER A 45 6.69 14.34 1.43
C SER A 45 7.73 13.34 0.96
N SER A 46 8.76 13.82 0.28
CA SER A 46 9.93 13.03 -0.08
C SER A 46 11.09 13.35 0.85
N ALA A 47 11.83 12.31 1.23
CA ALA A 47 13.09 12.44 1.93
C ALA A 47 14.14 13.05 0.99
N LYS A 48 14.98 13.96 1.52
CA LYS A 48 16.16 14.41 0.80
C LYS A 48 17.12 13.21 0.62
N GLN A 49 17.37 12.83 -0.63
CA GLN A 49 18.18 11.65 -0.99
C GLN A 49 19.67 11.73 -0.60
N ASP A 50 20.13 12.88 -0.11
CA ASP A 50 21.51 13.06 0.32
C ASP A 50 21.62 12.94 1.86
N THR A 51 22.12 11.79 2.35
CA THR A 51 22.62 11.46 3.72
C THR A 51 21.65 10.81 4.73
N ASP A 52 22.21 10.23 5.81
CA ASP A 52 21.55 9.76 7.05
C ASP A 52 20.57 10.77 7.69
N ALA A 53 20.46 11.98 7.11
CA ALA A 53 19.42 12.96 7.39
C ALA A 53 18.02 12.57 6.88
N GLY A 54 17.89 11.55 6.01
CA GLY A 54 16.60 11.17 5.40
C GLY A 54 15.54 10.73 6.40
N GLU A 55 15.84 9.80 7.32
CA GLU A 55 14.89 9.34 8.34
C GLU A 55 14.51 10.48 9.32
N ASN A 56 15.46 11.36 9.66
CA ASN A 56 15.20 12.53 10.51
C ASN A 56 14.31 13.58 9.81
N ASP A 57 14.52 13.81 8.51
CA ASP A 57 13.71 14.73 7.69
C ASP A 57 12.27 14.21 7.55
N ILE A 58 12.09 12.89 7.33
CA ILE A 58 10.78 12.23 7.37
C ILE A 58 10.11 12.46 8.73
N LEU A 59 10.83 12.23 9.83
CA LEU A 59 10.28 12.37 11.18
C LEU A 59 9.85 13.82 11.48
N GLU A 60 10.65 14.81 11.09
CA GLU A 60 10.33 16.23 11.26
C GLU A 60 9.07 16.62 10.47
N GLN A 61 9.02 16.26 9.19
CA GLN A 61 7.89 16.58 8.32
C GLN A 61 6.60 15.85 8.75
N LEU A 62 6.73 14.59 9.19
CA LEU A 62 5.61 13.83 9.74
C LEU A 62 5.10 14.42 11.05
N THR A 63 6.02 14.86 11.93
CA THR A 63 5.65 15.54 13.18
C THR A 63 4.83 16.78 12.91
N GLN A 64 5.26 17.62 11.96
CA GLN A 64 4.50 18.82 11.59
C GLN A 64 3.12 18.45 11.04
N THR A 65 3.04 17.46 10.16
CA THR A 65 1.76 16.97 9.60
C THR A 65 0.81 16.51 10.70
N ILE A 66 1.30 15.76 11.69
CA ILE A 66 0.50 15.30 12.83
C ILE A 66 0.03 16.49 13.66
N LEU A 67 0.92 17.43 13.99
CA LEU A 67 0.56 18.62 14.78
C LEU A 67 -0.52 19.48 14.11
N ASP A 68 -0.52 19.54 12.78
CA ASP A 68 -1.48 20.33 12.01
C ASP A 68 -2.90 19.73 12.00
N CYS A 69 -3.03 18.40 12.15
CA CYS A 69 -4.32 17.72 12.02
C CYS A 69 -4.83 16.97 13.26
N LYS A 70 -3.97 16.64 14.24
CA LYS A 70 -4.27 15.68 15.33
C LYS A 70 -5.56 15.95 16.11
N GLU A 71 -5.95 17.22 16.30
CA GLU A 71 -7.14 17.59 17.09
C GLU A 71 -8.45 17.13 16.42
N ASN A 72 -8.40 16.86 15.11
CA ASN A 72 -9.55 16.43 14.31
C ASN A 72 -9.40 14.97 13.83
N ILE A 73 -8.58 14.13 14.49
CA ILE A 73 -8.34 12.75 14.08
C ILE A 73 -8.77 11.80 15.21
N GLU A 74 -9.68 10.87 14.91
CA GLU A 74 -10.14 9.85 15.86
C GLU A 74 -9.36 8.54 15.73
N ALA A 75 -8.86 8.23 14.53
CA ALA A 75 -8.13 6.99 14.29
C ALA A 75 -6.94 7.19 13.36
N VAL A 76 -5.88 6.41 13.56
CA VAL A 76 -4.65 6.49 12.78
C VAL A 76 -4.27 5.15 12.21
N SER A 77 -3.65 5.17 11.03
CA SER A 77 -3.04 3.97 10.46
C SER A 77 -1.70 4.23 9.84
N LEU A 78 -0.77 3.33 10.16
CA LEU A 78 0.58 3.33 9.65
C LEU A 78 0.74 2.17 8.68
N ILE A 79 1.06 2.47 7.43
CA ILE A 79 1.20 1.50 6.36
C ILE A 79 2.63 1.54 5.84
N TYR A 80 3.37 0.46 6.03
CA TYR A 80 4.70 0.31 5.45
C TYR A 80 4.63 -0.12 3.98
N THR A 81 5.49 0.49 3.15
CA THR A 81 5.74 0.09 1.75
C THR A 81 7.22 -0.23 1.53
N THR A 82 7.87 -0.74 2.57
CA THR A 82 9.29 -1.08 2.58
C THR A 82 9.51 -2.51 2.09
N GLU A 83 10.77 -2.97 2.08
CA GLU A 83 11.12 -4.35 1.79
C GLU A 83 10.41 -5.29 2.77
N VAL A 84 9.90 -6.39 2.23
CA VAL A 84 9.11 -7.38 2.95
C VAL A 84 9.41 -8.78 2.44
N VAL A 85 9.47 -9.73 3.37
CA VAL A 85 9.62 -11.15 3.08
C VAL A 85 8.35 -11.87 3.52
N ILE A 86 7.73 -12.59 2.59
CA ILE A 86 6.55 -13.41 2.88
C ILE A 86 7.02 -14.83 3.23
N VAL A 87 6.66 -15.28 4.44
CA VAL A 87 7.00 -16.60 4.98
C VAL A 87 5.73 -17.38 5.25
N HIS A 88 5.63 -18.58 4.68
CA HIS A 88 4.49 -19.47 4.92
C HIS A 88 4.44 -19.93 6.38
N GLN A 89 3.24 -20.01 6.97
CA GLN A 89 3.02 -20.35 8.37
C GLN A 89 3.70 -21.67 8.78
N SER A 90 3.74 -22.65 7.89
CA SER A 90 4.33 -23.97 8.18
C SER A 90 5.84 -23.94 8.45
N VAL A 91 6.54 -22.87 8.06
CA VAL A 91 7.99 -22.70 8.26
C VAL A 91 8.32 -21.41 9.01
N PHE A 92 7.31 -20.69 9.51
CA PHE A 92 7.47 -19.44 10.23
C PHE A 92 7.81 -19.69 11.71
N ASP A 93 8.85 -19.00 12.18
CA ASP A 93 9.28 -18.92 13.57
C ASP A 93 9.62 -17.46 13.89
N GLU A 94 8.91 -16.88 14.85
CA GLU A 94 9.12 -15.50 15.30
C GLU A 94 10.56 -15.26 15.81
N GLY A 95 11.26 -16.29 16.30
CA GLY A 95 12.67 -16.20 16.68
C GLY A 95 13.64 -16.06 15.49
N GLN A 96 13.14 -16.19 14.26
CA GLN A 96 13.95 -16.29 13.04
C GLN A 96 13.73 -15.14 12.05
N LEU A 97 13.06 -14.04 12.44
CA LEU A 97 12.76 -12.91 11.53
C LEU A 97 13.99 -12.43 10.75
N LYS A 98 15.12 -12.24 11.44
CA LYS A 98 16.39 -11.84 10.80
C LYS A 98 16.86 -12.84 9.75
N ASN A 99 16.68 -14.13 10.03
CA ASN A 99 17.09 -15.19 9.12
C ASN A 99 16.22 -15.27 7.86
N TYR A 100 14.95 -14.88 7.93
CA TYR A 100 14.11 -14.73 6.75
C TYR A 100 14.46 -13.46 5.97
N PHE A 101 14.56 -12.32 6.65
CA PHE A 101 14.72 -11.01 6.00
C PHE A 101 16.05 -10.89 5.23
N GLN A 102 17.13 -11.48 5.75
CA GLN A 102 18.45 -11.46 5.11
C GLN A 102 18.53 -12.17 3.75
N LEU A 103 17.52 -12.98 3.41
CA LEU A 103 17.44 -13.64 2.11
C LEU A 103 17.03 -12.67 1.00
N SER A 104 16.41 -11.54 1.36
CA SER A 104 15.83 -10.58 0.40
C SER A 104 16.50 -9.22 0.42
N ALA A 105 17.03 -8.78 1.56
CA ALA A 105 17.72 -7.49 1.69
C ALA A 105 18.94 -7.62 2.60
N PRO A 106 19.98 -6.78 2.42
CA PRO A 106 21.09 -6.70 3.36
C PRO A 106 20.59 -6.43 4.79
N LEU A 107 21.08 -7.20 5.76
CA LEU A 107 20.87 -6.93 7.17
C LEU A 107 21.73 -5.72 7.58
N ASN A 108 21.14 -4.54 7.56
CA ASN A 108 21.58 -3.46 8.42
C ASN A 108 21.05 -3.72 9.84
N ASP A 109 21.61 -3.07 10.88
CA ASP A 109 21.03 -3.10 12.23
C ASP A 109 19.64 -2.45 12.19
N CYS A 110 18.62 -3.27 11.96
CA CYS A 110 17.25 -2.87 11.76
C CYS A 110 16.34 -3.68 12.69
N ASP A 111 15.36 -3.00 13.26
CA ASP A 111 14.27 -3.67 13.96
C ASP A 111 13.30 -4.28 12.96
N LEU A 112 13.00 -5.56 13.14
CA LEU A 112 12.05 -6.30 12.31
C LEU A 112 10.76 -6.55 13.09
N THR A 113 9.66 -6.56 12.36
CA THR A 113 8.35 -6.96 12.86
C THR A 113 7.67 -7.86 11.83
N TYR A 114 6.48 -8.37 12.16
CA TYR A 114 5.67 -9.12 11.22
C TYR A 114 4.17 -8.84 11.35
N LEU A 115 3.45 -9.08 10.26
CA LEU A 115 2.00 -9.19 10.23
C LEU A 115 1.61 -10.55 9.68
N SER A 116 0.49 -11.11 10.14
CA SER A 116 -0.05 -12.37 9.63
C SER A 116 -1.39 -12.14 8.92
N ASP A 117 -1.76 -13.06 8.04
CA ASP A 117 -3.08 -13.08 7.41
C ASP A 117 -3.82 -14.41 7.55
N ASP A 118 -5.04 -14.44 7.03
CA ASP A 118 -5.92 -15.60 7.05
C ASP A 118 -5.53 -16.69 6.01
N PHE A 119 -4.45 -16.48 5.25
CA PHE A 119 -3.98 -17.35 4.16
C PHE A 119 -2.65 -18.04 4.50
N GLU A 120 -2.33 -18.18 5.79
CA GLU A 120 -1.10 -18.81 6.28
C GLU A 120 0.17 -18.08 5.81
N ARG A 121 0.12 -16.75 5.66
CA ARG A 121 1.28 -15.93 5.27
C ARG A 121 1.67 -14.98 6.38
N ASN A 122 2.98 -14.87 6.61
CA ASN A 122 3.59 -13.92 7.53
C ASN A 122 4.48 -12.96 6.75
N TYR A 123 4.27 -11.66 6.93
CA TYR A 123 4.94 -10.58 6.23
C TYR A 123 5.97 -10.00 7.16
N VAL A 124 7.25 -10.30 6.95
CA VAL A 124 8.37 -9.84 7.78
C VAL A 124 8.99 -8.59 7.14
N PHE A 125 9.05 -7.48 7.86
CA PHE A 125 9.53 -6.20 7.32
C PHE A 125 10.25 -5.35 8.38
N LYS A 126 11.00 -4.34 7.93
CA LYS A 126 11.65 -3.34 8.79
C LYS A 126 10.60 -2.39 9.37
N LYS A 127 10.59 -2.25 10.70
CA LYS A 127 9.83 -1.19 11.38
C LYS A 127 10.70 0.06 11.58
N LEU A 128 10.04 1.19 11.82
CA LEU A 128 10.66 2.48 12.14
C LEU A 128 10.19 2.89 13.55
N PRO A 129 10.91 2.49 14.61
CA PRO A 129 10.49 2.68 16.00
C PRO A 129 10.24 4.14 16.37
N GLU A 130 10.98 5.07 15.79
CA GLU A 130 10.85 6.52 16.01
C GLU A 130 9.50 7.02 15.51
N VAL A 131 9.07 6.55 14.33
CA VAL A 131 7.74 6.88 13.77
C VAL A 131 6.63 6.27 14.61
N GLU A 132 6.77 5.00 15.01
CA GLU A 132 5.78 4.37 15.90
C GLU A 132 5.67 5.12 17.24
N SER A 133 6.81 5.53 17.81
CA SER A 133 6.85 6.29 19.06
C SER A 133 6.16 7.65 18.92
N LEU A 134 6.42 8.37 17.82
CA LEU A 134 5.74 9.64 17.50
C LEU A 134 4.22 9.48 17.44
N LEU A 135 3.73 8.38 16.85
CA LEU A 135 2.29 8.10 16.81
C LEU A 135 1.71 7.82 18.21
N ILE A 136 2.43 7.07 19.05
CA ILE A 136 2.01 6.77 20.43
C ILE A 136 1.99 8.05 21.30
N GLU A 137 2.87 9.01 21.03
CA GLU A 137 2.90 10.30 21.73
C GLU A 137 1.68 11.19 21.43
N HIS A 138 1.07 11.03 20.25
CA HIS A 138 -0.01 11.89 19.78
C HIS A 138 -1.38 11.21 19.71
N PHE A 139 -1.44 9.88 19.68
CA PHE A 139 -2.66 9.10 19.52
C PHE A 139 -2.69 7.90 20.48
N ASP A 140 -3.90 7.53 20.95
CA ASP A 140 -4.08 6.41 21.88
C ASP A 140 -3.63 5.06 21.28
N SER A 141 -3.85 4.90 19.97
CA SER A 141 -3.44 3.71 19.22
C SER A 141 -3.43 4.01 17.72
N PHE A 142 -2.73 3.16 16.96
CA PHE A 142 -2.78 3.16 15.50
C PHE A 142 -2.94 1.73 14.99
N ASP A 143 -3.64 1.55 13.88
CA ASP A 143 -3.64 0.29 13.16
C ASP A 143 -2.35 0.19 12.31
N LEU A 144 -1.63 -0.92 12.41
CA LEU A 144 -0.42 -1.19 11.65
C LEU A 144 -0.72 -2.09 10.45
N GLU A 145 -0.20 -1.74 9.29
CA GLU A 145 -0.37 -2.50 8.05
C GLU A 145 0.91 -2.49 7.19
N HIS A 146 0.98 -3.44 6.24
CA HIS A 146 1.98 -3.42 5.17
C HIS A 146 1.29 -3.52 3.81
N SER A 147 1.70 -2.73 2.83
CA SER A 147 1.13 -2.73 1.47
C SER A 147 1.08 -4.13 0.85
N ALA A 148 2.16 -4.89 0.93
CA ALA A 148 2.21 -6.28 0.53
C ALA A 148 1.08 -7.15 1.11
N ARG A 149 0.74 -7.00 2.39
CA ARG A 149 -0.36 -7.74 3.02
C ARG A 149 -1.71 -7.32 2.43
N THR A 150 -1.94 -6.01 2.30
CA THR A 150 -3.15 -5.47 1.66
C THR A 150 -3.30 -5.96 0.21
N ILE A 151 -2.24 -5.85 -0.59
CA ILE A 151 -2.23 -6.17 -2.02
C ILE A 151 -2.37 -7.68 -2.26
N SER A 152 -1.69 -8.49 -1.46
CA SER A 152 -1.75 -9.95 -1.60
C SER A 152 -3.05 -10.60 -1.11
N GLN A 153 -3.90 -9.82 -0.45
CA GLN A 153 -5.25 -10.21 -0.03
C GLN A 153 -6.32 -9.72 -1.00
N PHE A 154 -5.94 -9.06 -2.11
CA PHE A 154 -6.92 -8.57 -3.08
C PHE A 154 -7.82 -9.70 -3.57
N LYS A 155 -9.12 -9.51 -3.38
CA LYS A 155 -10.11 -10.22 -4.19
C LYS A 155 -9.98 -9.71 -5.61
N ILE A 156 -9.94 -10.63 -6.57
CA ILE A 156 -9.93 -10.33 -8.00
C ILE A 156 -11.04 -9.29 -8.27
N PRO A 157 -10.68 -8.05 -8.68
CA PRO A 157 -11.67 -7.02 -8.93
C PRO A 157 -12.67 -7.47 -9.98
N LYS A 158 -13.91 -6.93 -9.93
CA LYS A 158 -14.91 -7.20 -10.97
C LYS A 158 -14.48 -6.73 -12.36
N THR A 159 -13.47 -5.87 -12.44
CA THR A 159 -12.88 -5.36 -13.68
C THR A 159 -12.01 -6.41 -14.39
N ILE A 160 -11.68 -7.51 -13.72
CA ILE A 160 -10.92 -8.64 -14.24
C ILE A 160 -11.87 -9.81 -14.46
N ASP A 161 -11.60 -10.61 -15.49
CA ASP A 161 -12.35 -11.86 -15.69
C ASP A 161 -12.13 -12.76 -14.48
N GLN A 162 -13.21 -13.16 -13.83
CA GLN A 162 -13.20 -14.03 -12.65
C GLN A 162 -12.96 -15.50 -13.01
N ASN A 163 -12.50 -15.77 -14.23
CA ASN A 163 -11.97 -17.07 -14.59
C ASN A 163 -10.69 -17.38 -13.79
N PHE A 164 -10.87 -18.06 -12.66
CA PHE A 164 -9.80 -18.41 -11.72
C PHE A 164 -8.73 -19.37 -12.28
N ASP A 165 -8.95 -19.94 -13.46
CA ASP A 165 -7.96 -20.75 -14.17
C ASP A 165 -6.89 -19.90 -14.90
N GLU A 166 -7.10 -18.60 -14.99
CA GLU A 166 -6.20 -17.68 -15.68
C GLU A 166 -5.14 -17.11 -14.74
N ASP A 167 -3.94 -16.92 -15.29
CA ASP A 167 -2.87 -16.24 -14.58
C ASP A 167 -3.24 -14.76 -14.44
N LEU A 168 -3.08 -14.22 -13.24
CA LEU A 168 -3.34 -12.81 -12.95
C LEU A 168 -2.09 -12.18 -12.35
N VAL A 169 -1.66 -11.07 -12.91
CA VAL A 169 -0.67 -10.18 -12.31
C VAL A 169 -1.38 -8.90 -11.86
N ILE A 170 -1.19 -8.54 -10.60
CA ILE A 170 -1.53 -7.23 -10.07
C ILE A 170 -0.22 -6.48 -9.84
N ALA A 171 -0.02 -5.38 -10.55
CA ALA A 171 1.12 -4.49 -10.42
C ALA A 171 0.65 -3.16 -9.82
N SER A 172 1.05 -2.91 -8.57
CA SER A 172 0.90 -1.62 -7.88
C SER A 172 2.14 -0.78 -8.16
N ILE A 173 1.96 0.34 -8.83
CA ILE A 173 3.02 1.21 -9.32
C ILE A 173 2.88 2.54 -8.58
N ASP A 174 3.94 2.95 -7.89
CA ASP A 174 4.08 4.30 -7.35
C ASP A 174 5.26 5.03 -8.01
N SER A 175 5.62 6.20 -7.48
CA SER A 175 6.67 7.05 -8.02
C SER A 175 8.07 6.42 -7.92
N TYR A 176 8.28 5.49 -6.98
CA TYR A 176 9.59 4.98 -6.59
C TYR A 176 9.71 3.46 -6.68
N ARG A 177 8.60 2.73 -6.70
CA ARG A 177 8.55 1.27 -6.59
C ARG A 177 7.38 0.68 -7.38
N ILE A 178 7.55 -0.59 -7.71
CA ILE A 178 6.50 -1.46 -8.22
C ILE A 178 6.38 -2.69 -7.33
N GLU A 179 5.18 -2.95 -6.84
CA GLU A 179 4.82 -4.15 -6.08
C GLU A 179 4.00 -5.07 -6.99
N ILE A 180 4.51 -6.28 -7.20
CA ILE A 180 3.94 -7.25 -8.12
C ILE A 180 3.44 -8.45 -7.32
N SER A 181 2.16 -8.78 -7.47
CA SER A 181 1.59 -10.05 -7.02
C SER A 181 1.12 -10.87 -8.22
N LEU A 182 1.60 -12.11 -8.30
CA LEU A 182 1.24 -13.04 -9.36
C LEU A 182 0.43 -14.19 -8.76
N TYR A 183 -0.72 -14.46 -9.39
CA TYR A 183 -1.66 -15.50 -9.00
C TYR A 183 -1.82 -16.51 -10.12
N GLN A 184 -1.82 -17.80 -9.75
CA GLN A 184 -2.18 -18.91 -10.63
C GLN A 184 -3.19 -19.78 -9.88
N LYS A 185 -4.29 -20.17 -10.54
CA LYS A 185 -5.37 -20.96 -9.91
C LYS A 185 -5.89 -20.33 -8.62
N ALA A 186 -6.07 -19.01 -8.64
CA ALA A 186 -6.47 -18.19 -7.50
C ALA A 186 -5.54 -18.25 -6.25
N ARG A 187 -4.29 -18.68 -6.41
CA ARG A 187 -3.29 -18.73 -5.34
C ARG A 187 -2.13 -17.82 -5.65
N LEU A 188 -1.72 -17.01 -4.67
CA LEU A 188 -0.50 -16.21 -4.77
C LEU A 188 0.70 -17.15 -4.96
N GLN A 189 1.37 -17.02 -6.11
CA GLN A 189 2.61 -17.73 -6.40
C GLN A 189 3.83 -16.89 -5.99
N MET A 190 3.74 -15.58 -6.20
CA MET A 190 4.83 -14.66 -5.93
C MET A 190 4.30 -13.30 -5.53
N PHE A 191 4.97 -12.69 -4.55
CA PHE A 191 4.94 -11.26 -4.31
C PHE A 191 6.37 -10.75 -4.31
N ASN A 192 6.64 -9.64 -4.99
CA ASN A 192 7.92 -8.95 -4.87
C ASN A 192 7.76 -7.44 -5.09
N SER A 193 8.68 -6.66 -4.54
CA SER A 193 8.71 -5.20 -4.67
C SER A 193 10.06 -4.76 -5.20
N PHE A 194 10.06 -3.93 -6.24
CA PHE A 194 11.26 -3.47 -6.92
C PHE A 194 11.31 -1.94 -6.97
N PRO A 195 12.49 -1.32 -6.80
CA PRO A 195 12.65 0.10 -7.05
C PRO A 195 12.50 0.41 -8.55
N LEU A 196 11.85 1.54 -8.85
CA LEU A 196 11.71 2.11 -10.18
C LEU A 196 12.71 3.25 -10.35
N VAL A 197 13.56 3.14 -11.37
CA VAL A 197 14.51 4.20 -11.74
C VAL A 197 14.03 4.91 -13.02
N GLY A 198 13.22 4.23 -13.85
CA GLY A 198 12.54 4.80 -15.01
C GLY A 198 11.30 4.02 -15.47
N GLY A 199 10.57 4.56 -16.45
CA GLY A 199 9.31 3.98 -16.94
C GLY A 199 9.44 2.63 -17.65
N GLU A 200 10.59 2.33 -18.25
CA GLU A 200 10.86 1.04 -18.92
C GLU A 200 11.02 -0.12 -17.93
N ASP A 201 11.35 0.16 -16.66
CA ASP A 201 11.57 -0.85 -15.63
C ASP A 201 10.29 -1.61 -15.27
N CYS A 202 9.13 -0.94 -15.36
CA CYS A 202 7.83 -1.54 -15.01
C CYS A 202 7.54 -2.79 -15.85
N LEU A 203 7.68 -2.69 -17.18
CA LEU A 203 7.40 -3.81 -18.07
C LEU A 203 8.40 -4.94 -17.81
N TYR A 204 9.67 -4.61 -17.64
CA TYR A 204 10.72 -5.59 -17.35
C TYR A 204 10.39 -6.42 -16.11
N TYR A 205 10.05 -5.78 -15.00
CA TYR A 205 9.73 -6.48 -13.75
C TYR A 205 8.48 -7.35 -13.88
N ILE A 206 7.44 -6.87 -14.57
CA ILE A 206 6.21 -7.64 -14.83
C ILE A 206 6.51 -8.89 -15.68
N LEU A 207 7.28 -8.74 -16.77
CA LEU A 207 7.62 -9.87 -17.64
C LEU A 207 8.49 -10.89 -16.92
N ASN A 208 9.47 -10.41 -16.13
CA ASN A 208 10.32 -11.28 -15.33
C ASN A 208 9.53 -12.04 -14.27
N ALA A 209 8.57 -11.39 -13.59
CA ALA A 209 7.67 -12.03 -12.64
C ALA A 209 6.88 -13.19 -13.28
N ILE A 210 6.31 -12.96 -14.47
CA ILE A 210 5.58 -13.97 -15.23
C ILE A 210 6.50 -15.15 -15.58
N GLN A 211 7.72 -14.86 -16.07
CA GLN A 211 8.68 -15.88 -16.46
C GLN A 211 9.13 -16.74 -15.25
N GLN A 212 9.37 -16.12 -14.09
CA GLN A 212 9.78 -16.83 -12.87
C GLN A 212 8.72 -17.82 -12.37
N CYS A 213 7.44 -17.54 -12.65
CA CYS A 213 6.33 -18.44 -12.32
C CYS A 213 5.93 -19.37 -13.48
N GLU A 214 6.80 -19.55 -14.47
CA GLU A 214 6.58 -20.38 -15.66
C GLU A 214 5.33 -19.99 -16.48
N GLY A 215 4.87 -18.74 -16.33
CA GLY A 215 3.70 -18.19 -17.01
C GLY A 215 3.98 -17.76 -18.44
N LYS A 216 2.90 -17.41 -19.17
CA LYS A 216 2.99 -16.86 -20.54
C LYS A 216 2.21 -15.57 -20.61
N VAL A 217 2.86 -14.48 -21.03
CA VAL A 217 2.28 -13.12 -21.13
C VAL A 217 0.92 -13.12 -21.84
N GLN A 218 0.81 -13.83 -22.96
CA GLN A 218 -0.41 -13.92 -23.78
C GLN A 218 -1.60 -14.61 -23.08
N ASN A 219 -1.34 -15.33 -21.99
CA ASN A 219 -2.35 -16.02 -21.17
C ASN A 219 -2.60 -15.30 -19.85
N THR A 220 -1.85 -14.24 -19.55
CA THR A 220 -1.88 -13.53 -18.27
C THR A 220 -2.75 -12.28 -18.37
N GLN A 221 -3.66 -12.12 -17.43
CA GLN A 221 -4.38 -10.87 -17.20
C GLN A 221 -3.49 -9.94 -16.36
N LEU A 222 -3.47 -8.65 -16.70
CA LEU A 222 -2.72 -7.64 -15.98
C LEU A 222 -3.67 -6.57 -15.42
N LEU A 223 -3.58 -6.37 -14.11
CA LEU A 223 -4.19 -5.23 -13.41
C LEU A 223 -3.11 -4.25 -12.99
N LEU A 224 -3.24 -3.02 -13.45
CA LEU A 224 -2.38 -1.90 -13.08
C LEU A 224 -3.08 -1.04 -12.05
N LEU A 225 -2.42 -0.84 -10.92
CA LEU A 225 -2.83 0.08 -9.86
C LEU A 225 -1.73 1.13 -9.71
N GLY A 226 -2.07 2.39 -9.52
CA GLY A 226 -1.05 3.45 -9.48
C GLY A 226 -1.53 4.75 -10.06
N GLN A 227 -0.61 5.69 -10.33
CA GLN A 227 -0.95 7.02 -10.84
C GLN A 227 -1.66 6.91 -12.17
N LYS A 228 -2.86 7.51 -12.29
CA LYS A 228 -3.72 7.36 -13.47
C LYS A 228 -2.97 7.60 -14.78
N THR A 229 -2.19 8.68 -14.85
CA THR A 229 -1.38 9.02 -16.02
C THR A 229 -0.34 7.94 -16.33
N GLN A 230 0.39 7.47 -15.32
CA GLN A 230 1.41 6.43 -15.46
C GLN A 230 0.81 5.09 -15.93
N ILE A 231 -0.26 4.62 -15.28
CA ILE A 231 -0.88 3.33 -15.61
C ILE A 231 -1.61 3.37 -16.96
N THR A 232 -2.20 4.52 -17.34
CA THR A 232 -2.83 4.69 -18.67
C THR A 232 -1.77 4.65 -19.77
N ASN A 233 -0.65 5.36 -19.60
CA ASN A 233 0.45 5.36 -20.56
C ASN A 233 1.05 3.95 -20.73
N PHE A 234 1.17 3.20 -19.65
CA PHE A 234 1.60 1.80 -19.69
C PHE A 234 0.59 0.94 -20.45
N GLU A 235 -0.71 1.04 -20.12
CA GLU A 235 -1.78 0.26 -20.75
C GLU A 235 -1.81 0.51 -22.27
N GLU A 236 -1.69 1.77 -22.70
CA GLU A 236 -1.64 2.15 -24.12
C GLU A 236 -0.41 1.58 -24.84
N SER A 237 0.75 1.61 -24.18
CA SER A 237 2.02 1.20 -24.79
C SER A 237 2.21 -0.32 -24.84
N HIS A 238 1.73 -1.03 -23.81
CA HIS A 238 2.10 -2.43 -23.57
C HIS A 238 0.91 -3.36 -23.32
N GLY A 239 -0.31 -2.83 -23.15
CA GLY A 239 -1.48 -3.63 -22.79
C GLY A 239 -1.81 -4.75 -23.78
N THR A 240 -1.47 -4.58 -25.06
CA THR A 240 -1.71 -5.58 -26.12
C THR A 240 -0.81 -6.82 -26.04
N HIS A 241 0.26 -6.78 -25.24
CA HIS A 241 1.13 -7.96 -25.02
C HIS A 241 0.47 -9.00 -24.11
N PHE A 242 -0.46 -8.57 -23.26
CA PHE A 242 -1.15 -9.39 -22.27
C PHE A 242 -2.48 -9.90 -22.81
N LYS A 243 -3.04 -10.92 -22.15
CA LYS A 243 -4.37 -11.42 -22.50
C LYS A 243 -5.44 -10.33 -22.35
N SER A 244 -5.37 -9.63 -21.23
CA SER A 244 -6.12 -8.43 -20.93
C SER A 244 -5.23 -7.53 -20.07
N CYS A 245 -5.36 -6.22 -20.25
CA CYS A 245 -4.74 -5.22 -19.40
C CYS A 245 -5.83 -4.25 -18.98
N ARG A 246 -5.90 -3.95 -17.69
CA ARG A 246 -6.83 -2.98 -17.11
C ARG A 246 -6.12 -2.13 -16.10
N SER A 247 -6.35 -0.84 -16.15
CA SER A 247 -6.11 0.07 -15.04
C SER A 247 -7.32 0.08 -14.11
N ALA A 248 -7.08 0.04 -12.81
CA ALA A 248 -8.09 0.34 -11.82
C ALA A 248 -7.52 1.34 -10.83
N ASP A 249 -8.39 2.22 -10.36
CA ASP A 249 -8.10 2.98 -9.17
C ASP A 249 -8.33 2.11 -7.92
N PHE A 250 -7.55 2.32 -6.87
CA PHE A 250 -7.62 1.50 -5.66
C PHE A 250 -8.98 1.56 -4.97
N PHE A 251 -9.73 2.68 -5.11
CA PHE A 251 -11.09 2.78 -4.57
C PHE A 251 -12.11 1.85 -5.26
N ASP A 252 -11.84 1.39 -6.48
CA ASP A 252 -12.72 0.47 -7.22
C ASP A 252 -12.54 -1.00 -6.79
N ILE A 253 -11.61 -1.28 -5.85
CA ILE A 253 -11.25 -2.63 -5.44
C ILE A 253 -11.87 -2.97 -4.09
N ASP A 254 -12.81 -3.91 -4.12
CA ASP A 254 -13.53 -4.41 -2.94
C ASP A 254 -12.61 -5.28 -2.08
N LEU A 255 -11.86 -4.63 -1.20
CA LEU A 255 -10.98 -5.28 -0.23
C LEU A 255 -11.82 -6.02 0.81
N ASN A 256 -11.54 -7.31 0.96
CA ASN A 256 -12.39 -8.25 1.66
C ASN A 256 -12.22 -8.16 3.19
N TYR A 257 -12.61 -7.04 3.79
CA TYR A 257 -12.50 -6.81 5.22
C TYR A 257 -13.73 -7.31 5.98
N PRO A 258 -13.58 -7.80 7.23
CA PRO A 258 -14.72 -7.96 8.13
C PRO A 258 -15.44 -6.61 8.24
N LYS A 259 -16.77 -6.64 8.09
CA LYS A 259 -17.71 -5.50 7.94
C LYS A 259 -17.63 -4.36 8.98
N LYS A 260 -16.68 -4.40 9.92
CA LYS A 260 -16.45 -3.42 10.99
C LYS A 260 -15.18 -2.56 10.84
N LYS A 261 -14.35 -2.76 9.81
CA LYS A 261 -13.22 -1.86 9.49
C LYS A 261 -13.11 -1.69 7.96
N PRO A 262 -13.47 -0.53 7.38
CA PRO A 262 -13.30 -0.26 5.95
C PRO A 262 -11.80 -0.13 5.58
N PRO A 263 -11.43 -0.30 4.30
CA PRO A 263 -10.05 -0.35 3.89
C PRO A 263 -9.32 0.98 4.12
N MET A 264 -8.14 0.87 4.69
CA MET A 264 -7.11 1.90 4.66
C MET A 264 -5.93 1.39 3.85
N ALA A 265 -5.26 2.35 3.19
CA ALA A 265 -4.17 2.19 2.22
C ALA A 265 -4.68 1.87 0.80
N ILE A 266 -4.29 2.56 -0.27
CA ILE A 266 -2.99 3.18 -0.62
C ILE A 266 -3.25 4.29 -1.66
N PHE A 267 -2.79 5.54 -1.44
CA PHE A 267 -2.74 6.59 -2.48
C PHE A 267 -1.34 7.24 -2.62
N SER A 268 -0.91 7.41 -3.87
CA SER A 268 -0.09 8.53 -4.38
C SER A 268 -0.34 8.78 -5.87
N SER A 269 -1.61 8.81 -6.28
CA SER A 269 -1.94 8.58 -7.69
C SER A 269 -3.00 9.50 -8.29
N MET A 270 -3.66 10.34 -7.48
CA MET A 270 -4.71 11.23 -7.96
C MET A 270 -4.31 12.69 -7.84
N MET A 271 -4.46 13.38 -8.97
CA MET A 271 -4.56 14.83 -9.15
C MET A 271 -3.26 15.55 -9.53
N THR A 272 -2.79 15.26 -10.74
CA THR A 272 -2.70 16.31 -11.79
C THR A 272 -3.36 15.81 -13.07
#